data_AF-A0A3N7JCD0-F1
#
_entry.id   AF-A0A3N7JCD0-F1
#
_cell.length_a   1.000
_cell.length_b   1.000
_cell.length_c   1.000
_cell.angle_alpha   90.00
_cell.angle_beta   90.00
_cell.angle_gamma   90.00
#
_symmetry.space_group_name_H-M   'P 1'
#
loop_
_entity.id
_entity.type
_entity.pdbx_description
1 polymer ?
#
loop_
_entity_poly.entity_id
_entity_poly.type
_entity_poly.pdbx_seq_one_letter_code
_entity_poly.pdbx_strand_id
1 'polypeptide(L)' 'PGQRLRVHSEKGKSSTDKYSKQASSPSYITYRVKKGDTLSGIAKQHRTASVSEIKALNGLKGNQIKPGMTLKINVN' A
#
# COMPACT_ATOMS: atom_id res chain seq x y z
N PRO A 1 50.36 13.04 6.97
CA PRO A 1 49.83 13.35 8.32
C PRO A 1 49.52 14.84 8.50
N GLY A 2 48.31 15.15 8.98
CA GLY A 2 47.93 16.47 9.47
C GLY A 2 47.06 17.32 8.54
N GLN A 3 45.81 16.90 8.29
CA GLN A 3 44.83 17.81 7.69
C GLN A 3 44.13 18.64 8.77
N ARG A 4 44.06 19.95 8.50
CA ARG A 4 43.73 21.05 9.42
C ARG A 4 42.24 21.12 9.72
N LEU A 5 41.91 21.32 11.00
CA LEU A 5 40.58 21.73 11.46
C LEU A 5 40.29 23.15 10.98
N ARG A 6 39.31 23.31 10.10
CA ARG A 6 38.65 24.59 9.82
C ARG A 6 37.20 24.49 10.26
N VAL A 7 36.90 25.23 11.32
CA VAL A 7 35.56 25.64 11.77
C VAL A 7 34.79 26.25 10.61
N HIS A 8 33.65 25.65 10.25
CA HIS A 8 32.49 26.36 9.73
C HIS A 8 31.26 25.83 10.45
N SER A 9 30.62 26.74 11.18
CA SER A 9 29.32 26.58 11.82
C SER A 9 28.24 26.53 10.76
N GLU A 10 27.67 25.35 10.55
CA GLU A 10 26.39 25.22 9.87
C GLU A 10 25.48 24.44 10.80
N LYS A 11 24.63 25.18 11.54
CA LYS A 11 23.35 24.62 12.01
C LYS A 11 22.57 24.23 10.74
N GLY A 12 22.78 23.02 10.27
CA GLY A 12 22.21 22.56 9.03
C GLY A 12 22.67 21.16 8.67
N LYS A 13 21.83 20.18 9.02
CA LYS A 13 21.68 18.90 8.29
C LYS A 13 22.92 18.00 8.25
N SER A 14 22.94 16.98 9.09
CA SER A 14 23.48 15.66 8.72
C SER A 14 22.90 14.60 9.68
N SER A 15 21.98 13.76 9.22
CA SER A 15 22.23 12.53 8.45
C SER A 15 22.22 11.35 9.41
N THR A 16 21.02 10.81 9.65
CA THR A 16 20.85 9.39 9.95
C THR A 16 19.79 8.83 9.01
N ASP A 17 20.30 7.96 8.16
CA ASP A 17 19.66 6.91 7.38
C ASP A 17 18.35 7.19 6.65
N LYS A 18 18.52 7.10 5.33
CA LYS A 18 17.54 7.00 4.27
C LYS A 18 16.56 5.85 4.51
N TYR A 19 15.54 6.10 5.32
CA TYR A 19 14.23 5.53 5.10
C TYR A 19 13.34 6.62 4.50
N SER A 20 13.64 7.01 3.25
CA SER A 20 12.54 7.39 2.38
C SER A 20 11.75 6.11 2.14
N LYS A 21 10.91 5.74 3.12
CA LYS A 21 9.75 4.91 2.88
C LYS A 21 8.96 5.74 1.88
N GLN A 22 9.28 5.52 0.61
CA GLN A 22 8.59 6.08 -0.52
C GLN A 22 7.16 5.63 -0.25
N ALA A 23 6.36 6.56 0.27
CA ALA A 23 4.98 6.32 0.59
C ALA A 23 4.32 6.20 -0.78
N SER A 24 4.46 5.01 -1.37
CA SER A 24 3.70 4.59 -2.52
C SER A 24 2.27 4.83 -2.11
N SER A 25 1.68 5.87 -2.71
CA SER A 25 0.32 6.26 -2.39
C SER A 25 -0.54 5.06 -2.74
N PRO A 26 -1.43 4.62 -1.83
CA PRO A 26 -2.23 3.43 -2.07
C PRO A 26 -2.99 3.63 -3.38
N SER A 27 -2.65 2.83 -4.39
CA SER A 27 -3.31 2.90 -5.68
C SER A 27 -4.51 2.00 -5.62
N TYR A 28 -5.70 2.54 -5.86
CA TYR A 28 -6.92 1.74 -5.79
C TYR A 28 -7.36 1.36 -7.19
N ILE A 29 -7.61 0.07 -7.40
CA ILE A 29 -8.30 -0.42 -8.59
C ILE A 29 -9.74 -0.75 -8.23
N THR A 30 -10.58 -0.70 -9.25
CA THR A 30 -11.98 -1.05 -9.15
C THR A 30 -12.21 -2.33 -9.92
N TYR A 31 -12.68 -3.37 -9.24
CA TYR A 31 -12.93 -4.69 -9.81
C TYR A 31 -14.42 -5.01 -9.79
N ARG A 32 -14.95 -5.43 -10.93
CA ARG A 32 -16.34 -5.91 -11.02
C ARG A 32 -16.37 -7.43 -10.85
N VAL A 33 -16.99 -7.88 -9.77
CA VAL A 33 -17.12 -9.30 -9.41
C VAL A 33 -17.83 -10.07 -10.52
N LYS A 34 -17.23 -11.17 -10.98
CA LYS A 34 -17.84 -12.08 -11.95
C LYS A 34 -18.46 -13.29 -11.25
N LYS A 35 -19.33 -14.00 -11.97
CA LYS A 35 -19.96 -15.23 -11.45
C LYS A 35 -18.88 -16.28 -11.20
N GLY A 36 -18.78 -16.75 -9.96
CA GLY A 36 -17.76 -17.72 -9.51
C GLY A 36 -16.56 -17.09 -8.81
N ASP A 37 -16.43 -15.76 -8.81
CA ASP A 37 -15.36 -15.10 -8.06
C ASP A 37 -15.62 -15.16 -6.56
N THR A 38 -14.54 -15.25 -5.80
CA THR A 38 -14.54 -15.18 -4.33
C THR A 38 -13.62 -14.06 -3.88
N LEU A 39 -13.89 -13.49 -2.71
CA LEU A 39 -13.01 -12.46 -2.13
C LEU A 39 -11.57 -12.95 -1.97
N SER A 40 -11.38 -14.22 -1.62
CA SER A 40 -10.08 -14.86 -1.52
C SER A 40 -9.40 -15.04 -2.88
N GLY A 41 -10.15 -15.43 -3.92
CA GLY A 41 -9.63 -15.53 -5.29
C GLY A 41 -9.19 -14.17 -5.84
N ILE A 42 -10.04 -13.15 -5.68
CA ILE A 42 -9.75 -11.78 -6.11
C ILE A 42 -8.53 -11.22 -5.35
N ALA A 43 -8.47 -11.39 -4.03
CA ALA A 43 -7.33 -11.00 -3.21
C ALA A 43 -6.01 -11.65 -3.70
N LYS A 44 -6.04 -12.97 -3.93
CA LYS A 44 -4.88 -13.72 -4.46
C LYS A 44 -4.45 -13.24 -5.84
N GLN A 45 -5.42 -12.93 -6.71
CA GLN A 45 -5.14 -12.43 -8.05
C GLN A 45 -4.42 -11.08 -8.02
N HIS A 46 -4.75 -10.21 -7.06
CA HIS A 46 -4.14 -8.90 -6.94
C HIS A 46 -2.86 -8.87 -6.09
N ARG A 47 -2.51 -9.97 -5.40
CA ARG A 47 -1.28 -10.24 -4.60
C ARG A 47 -0.97 -9.27 -3.44
N THR A 48 -1.40 -8.01 -3.54
CA THR A 48 -1.16 -6.91 -2.61
C THR A 48 -2.32 -6.70 -1.66
N ALA A 49 -3.50 -7.23 -1.99
CA ALA A 49 -4.72 -7.01 -1.23
C ALA A 49 -5.05 -8.21 -0.34
N SER A 50 -5.28 -7.96 0.96
CA SER A 50 -5.81 -8.97 1.87
C SER A 50 -7.35 -8.98 1.86
N VAL A 51 -7.97 -10.15 2.10
CA VAL A 51 -9.44 -10.27 2.20
C VAL A 51 -10.01 -9.30 3.26
N SER A 52 -9.31 -9.14 4.39
CA SER A 52 -9.72 -8.19 5.43
C SER A 52 -9.71 -6.74 4.94
N GLU A 53 -8.70 -6.38 4.15
CA GLU A 53 -8.50 -5.03 3.63
C GLU A 53 -9.54 -4.69 2.55
N ILE A 54 -9.80 -5.61 1.62
CA ILE A 54 -10.89 -5.47 0.64
C ILE A 54 -12.23 -5.31 1.37
N LYS A 55 -12.47 -6.07 2.44
CA LYS A 55 -13.70 -5.95 3.23
C LYS A 55 -13.81 -4.58 3.89
N ALA A 56 -12.74 -4.11 4.54
CA ALA A 56 -12.71 -2.80 5.18
C ALA A 56 -12.91 -1.66 4.17
N LEU A 57 -12.26 -1.73 3.01
CA LEU A 57 -12.36 -0.75 1.94
C LEU A 57 -13.76 -0.67 1.31
N ASN A 58 -14.52 -1.77 1.35
CA ASN A 58 -15.86 -1.87 0.74
C ASN A 58 -16.98 -1.98 1.77
N GLY A 59 -16.69 -1.85 3.07
CA GLY A 59 -17.68 -2.00 4.15
C GLY A 59 -18.35 -3.38 4.22
N LEU A 60 -17.68 -4.43 3.74
CA LEU A 60 -18.24 -5.78 3.71
C LEU A 60 -18.14 -6.43 5.10
N LYS A 61 -19.27 -6.89 5.63
CA LYS A 61 -19.35 -7.57 6.92
C LYS A 61 -18.89 -9.03 6.88
N GLY A 62 -18.72 -9.60 5.69
CA GLY A 62 -18.38 -11.01 5.52
C GLY A 62 -17.75 -11.30 4.17
N ASN A 63 -17.62 -12.58 3.86
CA ASN A 63 -17.01 -13.04 2.61
C ASN A 63 -18.02 -13.16 1.46
N GLN A 64 -19.28 -12.77 1.68
CA GLN A 64 -20.32 -12.80 0.66
C GLN A 64 -20.17 -11.63 -0.30
N ILE A 65 -19.86 -11.95 -1.55
CA ILE A 65 -19.88 -11.02 -2.68
C ILE A 65 -20.83 -11.55 -3.75
N LYS A 66 -21.49 -10.65 -4.45
CA LYS A 66 -22.44 -10.97 -5.51
C LYS A 66 -21.83 -10.60 -6.87
N PRO A 67 -22.07 -11.41 -7.92
CA PRO A 67 -21.70 -11.03 -9.28
C PRO A 67 -22.31 -9.67 -9.64
N GLY A 68 -21.51 -8.82 -10.29
CA GLY A 68 -21.87 -7.44 -10.62
C GLY A 68 -21.55 -6.41 -9.55
N MET A 69 -21.15 -6.82 -8.33
CA MET A 69 -20.65 -5.89 -7.32
C MET A 69 -19.32 -5.27 -7.76
N THR A 70 -19.16 -4.00 -7.42
CA THR A 70 -17.94 -3.25 -7.66
C THR A 70 -17.14 -3.21 -6.36
N LEU A 71 -15.92 -3.73 -6.38
CA LEU A 71 -15.01 -3.79 -5.24
C LEU A 71 -13.81 -2.87 -5.48
N LYS A 72 -13.54 -2.03 -4.48
CA LYS A 72 -12.32 -1.22 -4.40
C LYS A 72 -11.21 -2.04 -3.76
N ILE A 73 -10.10 -2.21 -4.48
CA ILE A 73 -8.97 -3.05 -4.06
C ILE A 73 -7.74 -2.16 -4.01
N ASN A 74 -7.02 -2.21 -2.89
CA ASN A 74 -5.73 -1.54 -2.76
C ASN A 74 -4.63 -2.37 -3.47
N VAL A 75 -3.96 -1.75 -4.43
CA VAL A 75 -2.78 -2.27 -5.12
C VAL A 75 -1.61 -1.34 -4.87
N ASN A 76 -0.59 -1.85 -4.17
CA ASN A 76 0.59 -1.09 -3.80
C ASN A 76 1.82 -2.00 -3.80
#